data_AF-A0A1I2ZN36-F1
#
_entry.id   AF-A0A1I2ZN36-F1
#
_cell.length_a   1.000
_cell.length_b   1.000
_cell.length_c   1.000
_cell.angle_alpha   90.00
_cell.angle_beta   90.00
_cell.angle_gamma   90.00
#
_symmetry.space_group_name_H-M   'P 1'
#
loop_
_entity.id
_entity.type
_entity.pdbx_description
1 polymer ?
#
loop_
_entity_poly.entity_id
_entity_poly.type
_entity_poly.pdbx_seq_one_letter_code
_entity_poly.pdbx_strand_id
1 'polypeptide(L)'
;MKQREMQRQAQRSSKCLGRNLLVAWAVGVLLGGCSATSVSPISQLNASPANFDGKEVMLRGVAKDVTRMPLLNLKSYVLKDDSGEATILTERELPKMNEEIRVKVKVRNFAIINGESLGTTFVEVERH
;
A
#
# COMPACT_ATOMS: atom_id res chain seq x y z
N MET A 1 43.18 -48.20 19.55
CA MET A 1 44.39 -47.35 19.39
C MET A 1 44.00 -46.18 18.49
N LYS A 2 43.86 -44.97 19.02
CA LYS A 2 44.94 -44.01 19.23
C LYS A 2 45.17 -43.19 17.94
N GLN A 3 44.62 -41.98 17.86
CA GLN A 3 45.45 -40.79 18.14
C GLN A 3 46.70 -40.66 17.25
N ARG A 4 46.66 -41.03 15.97
CA ARG A 4 47.68 -40.72 14.96
C ARG A 4 46.99 -40.81 13.60
N GLU A 5 46.25 -39.81 13.12
CA GLU A 5 46.80 -38.87 12.13
C GLU A 5 45.77 -37.77 11.83
N MET A 6 45.13 -37.23 12.86
CA MET A 6 44.65 -35.84 12.87
C MET A 6 45.84 -34.84 12.84
N GLN A 7 46.95 -35.21 12.17
CA GLN A 7 48.19 -34.46 12.07
C GLN A 7 48.73 -34.67 10.65
N ARG A 8 48.94 -33.56 9.96
CA ARG A 8 49.47 -33.40 8.59
C ARG A 8 48.44 -33.42 7.46
N GLN A 9 47.26 -32.83 7.57
CA GLN A 9 47.05 -31.37 7.64
C GLN A 9 48.22 -30.41 7.31
N ALA A 10 49.33 -30.80 6.67
CA ALA A 10 50.49 -29.91 6.56
C ALA A 10 51.28 -29.94 5.25
N GLN A 11 51.07 -30.90 4.36
CA GLN A 11 51.79 -30.95 3.09
C GLN A 11 51.04 -31.94 2.22
N ARG A 12 50.60 -31.64 1.01
CA ARG A 12 51.42 -30.94 0.04
C ARG A 12 50.48 -30.41 -1.04
N SER A 13 50.53 -29.10 -1.17
CA SER A 13 50.59 -28.45 -2.46
C SER A 13 49.31 -28.52 -3.29
N SER A 14 48.42 -27.53 -3.19
CA SER A 14 48.69 -26.24 -3.87
C SER A 14 49.04 -26.53 -5.34
N LYS A 15 48.17 -26.33 -6.31
CA LYS A 15 47.56 -25.03 -6.60
C LYS A 15 46.56 -25.18 -7.75
N CYS A 16 45.59 -24.26 -7.73
CA CYS A 16 44.71 -23.84 -8.81
C CYS A 16 43.61 -24.85 -9.18
N LEU A 17 42.32 -24.52 -9.14
CA LEU A 17 41.69 -23.20 -9.10
C LEU A 17 40.22 -23.44 -8.68
N GLY A 18 39.72 -22.59 -7.77
CA GLY A 18 38.52 -22.81 -6.92
C GLY A 18 37.28 -23.32 -7.64
N ARG A 19 36.54 -24.31 -7.11
CA ARG A 19 35.79 -24.32 -5.84
C ARG A 19 34.74 -23.19 -5.77
N ASN A 20 33.49 -23.60 -6.02
CA ASN A 20 32.20 -22.95 -5.76
C ASN A 20 31.65 -22.05 -6.87
N LEU A 21 30.67 -22.55 -7.63
CA LEU A 21 29.29 -22.04 -7.59
C LEU A 21 28.38 -22.94 -8.45
N LEU A 22 28.01 -24.10 -7.92
CA LEU A 22 26.61 -24.53 -8.09
C LEU A 22 25.79 -23.50 -7.29
N VAL A 23 24.64 -23.05 -7.81
CA VAL A 23 23.79 -21.95 -7.29
C VAL A 23 24.07 -20.57 -7.92
N ALA A 24 23.77 -20.41 -9.21
CA ALA A 24 23.38 -19.12 -9.76
C ALA A 24 22.63 -19.38 -11.08
N TRP A 25 21.31 -19.20 -11.06
CA TRP A 25 20.36 -18.86 -12.15
C TRP A 25 18.93 -19.25 -11.71
N ALA A 26 18.61 -18.95 -10.45
CA ALA A 26 17.25 -18.96 -9.87
C ALA A 26 16.87 -17.55 -9.40
N VAL A 27 17.30 -16.51 -10.13
CA VAL A 27 17.02 -15.11 -9.79
C VAL A 27 16.68 -14.38 -11.08
N GLY A 28 15.40 -14.09 -11.29
CA GLY A 28 14.96 -13.40 -12.50
C GLY A 28 13.45 -13.31 -12.73
N VAL A 29 12.60 -13.82 -11.83
CA VAL A 29 11.18 -13.44 -11.85
C VAL A 29 11.06 -12.12 -11.11
N LEU A 30 11.22 -11.05 -11.88
CA LEU A 30 10.93 -9.69 -11.49
C LEU A 30 9.50 -9.64 -10.95
N LEU A 31 9.38 -9.28 -9.67
CA LEU A 31 8.14 -8.90 -9.00
C LEU A 31 7.59 -7.63 -9.65
N GLY A 32 7.03 -7.75 -10.84
CA GLY A 32 6.17 -6.74 -11.45
C GLY A 32 4.83 -6.76 -10.74
N GLY A 33 4.75 -6.07 -9.60
CA GLY A 33 3.47 -5.74 -8.97
C GLY A 33 2.65 -4.95 -9.99
N CYS A 34 1.68 -5.61 -10.62
CA CYS A 34 0.71 -4.96 -11.48
C CYS A 34 -0.17 -4.08 -10.59
N SER A 35 0.27 -2.85 -10.31
CA SER A 35 -0.59 -1.79 -9.79
C SER A 35 -1.48 -1.29 -10.92
N ALA A 36 -2.31 -2.18 -11.47
CA ALA A 36 -3.46 -1.75 -12.22
C ALA A 36 -4.28 -0.88 -11.25
N THR A 37 -4.35 0.41 -11.51
CA THR A 37 -5.19 1.39 -10.80
C THR A 37 -6.66 1.09 -11.08
N SER A 38 -7.11 -0.10 -10.71
CA SER A 38 -8.51 -0.50 -10.75
C SER A 38 -9.28 0.36 -9.76
N VAL A 39 -10.41 0.89 -10.19
CA VAL A 39 -11.33 1.59 -9.31
C VAL A 39 -11.88 0.59 -8.28
N SER A 40 -11.71 0.91 -6.99
CA SER A 40 -12.24 0.11 -5.89
C SER A 40 -13.63 0.62 -5.49
N PRO A 41 -14.62 -0.26 -5.28
CA PRO A 41 -15.91 0.14 -4.74
C PRO A 41 -15.76 0.61 -3.29
N ILE A 42 -16.45 1.67 -2.92
CA ILE A 42 -16.35 2.28 -1.59
C ILE A 42 -16.75 1.29 -0.48
N SER A 43 -17.75 0.43 -0.72
CA SER A 43 -18.19 -0.58 0.25
C SER A 43 -17.08 -1.53 0.67
N GLN A 44 -16.15 -1.86 -0.23
CA GLN A 44 -15.03 -2.75 0.09
C GLN A 44 -14.08 -2.12 1.11
N LEU A 45 -13.85 -0.81 1.00
CA LEU A 45 -13.00 -0.08 1.94
C LEU A 45 -13.70 0.05 3.30
N ASN A 46 -15.01 0.32 3.28
CA ASN A 46 -15.82 0.43 4.50
C ASN A 46 -15.97 -0.91 5.24
N ALA A 47 -16.04 -2.03 4.51
CA ALA A 47 -16.20 -3.36 5.10
C ALA A 47 -14.94 -3.88 5.80
N SER A 48 -13.75 -3.44 5.41
CA SER A 48 -12.50 -3.89 6.05
C SER A 48 -11.42 -2.80 6.07
N PRO A 49 -11.64 -1.67 6.77
CA PRO A 49 -10.76 -0.51 6.65
C PRO A 49 -9.32 -0.77 7.09
N ALA A 50 -9.11 -1.62 8.11
CA ALA A 50 -7.78 -1.99 8.60
C ALA A 50 -6.90 -2.66 7.51
N ASN A 51 -7.52 -3.36 6.54
CA ASN A 51 -6.79 -3.97 5.43
C ASN A 51 -6.30 -2.96 4.39
N PHE A 52 -6.80 -1.73 4.45
CA PHE A 52 -6.46 -0.66 3.52
C PHE A 52 -5.60 0.43 4.16
N ASP A 53 -5.31 0.37 5.46
CA ASP A 53 -4.54 1.42 6.14
C ASP A 53 -3.21 1.71 5.43
N GLY A 54 -2.98 2.99 5.17
CA GLY A 54 -1.83 3.51 4.45
C GLY A 54 -1.76 3.21 2.95
N LYS A 55 -2.70 2.43 2.39
CA LYS A 55 -2.76 2.15 0.96
C LYS A 55 -3.37 3.31 0.19
N GLU A 56 -2.91 3.46 -1.05
CA GLU A 56 -3.53 4.33 -2.04
C GLU A 56 -4.48 3.53 -2.91
N VAL A 57 -5.69 4.05 -3.06
CA VAL A 57 -6.80 3.39 -3.77
C VAL A 57 -7.48 4.39 -4.67
N MET A 58 -7.88 3.93 -5.85
CA MET A 58 -8.62 4.76 -6.80
C MET A 58 -10.11 4.59 -6.56
N LEU A 59 -10.81 5.69 -6.30
CA LEU A 59 -12.26 5.72 -6.15
C LEU A 59 -12.90 6.48 -7.32
N ARG A 60 -14.15 6.14 -7.62
CA ARG A 60 -14.98 6.85 -8.61
C ARG A 60 -16.35 7.05 -8.01
N GLY A 61 -16.92 8.24 -8.17
CA GLY A 61 -18.26 8.51 -7.69
C GLY A 61 -18.66 9.96 -7.92
N VAL A 62 -19.83 10.32 -7.40
CA VAL A 62 -20.39 11.66 -7.48
C VAL A 62 -20.06 12.42 -6.19
N ALA A 63 -19.52 13.64 -6.33
CA ALA A 63 -19.23 14.51 -5.21
C ALA A 63 -20.52 15.14 -4.64
N LYS A 64 -20.69 15.04 -3.32
CA LYS A 64 -21.82 15.53 -2.52
C LYS A 64 -21.31 16.25 -1.27
N ASP A 65 -22.19 17.00 -0.62
CA ASP A 65 -22.01 17.52 0.75
C ASP A 65 -20.65 18.18 1.02
N VAL A 66 -20.27 19.07 0.10
CA VAL A 66 -19.04 19.86 0.17
C VAL A 66 -19.00 20.74 1.42
N THR A 67 -17.98 20.54 2.25
CA THR A 67 -17.81 21.21 3.54
C THR A 67 -16.48 21.95 3.60
N ARG A 68 -16.49 23.17 4.13
CA ARG A 68 -15.29 23.98 4.41
C ARG A 68 -15.25 24.30 5.89
N MET A 69 -14.08 24.11 6.53
CA MET A 69 -13.86 24.45 7.93
C MET A 69 -12.82 25.59 8.02
N PRO A 70 -13.26 26.87 8.12
CA PRO A 70 -12.36 28.02 8.07
C PRO A 70 -11.28 28.04 9.16
N LEU A 71 -11.58 27.51 10.35
CA LEU A 71 -10.65 27.56 11.49
C LEU A 71 -9.43 26.64 11.33
N LEU A 72 -9.56 25.57 10.54
CA LEU A 72 -8.51 24.56 10.36
C LEU A 72 -7.99 24.50 8.92
N ASN A 73 -8.48 25.38 8.03
CA ASN A 73 -8.23 25.33 6.59
C ASN A 73 -8.47 23.93 5.97
N LEU A 74 -9.31 23.13 6.61
CA LEU A 74 -9.63 21.78 6.18
C LEU A 74 -10.89 21.83 5.30
N LYS A 75 -10.85 21.14 4.17
CA LYS A 75 -11.99 20.97 3.28
C LYS A 75 -12.30 19.49 3.16
N SER A 76 -13.58 19.18 2.99
CA SER A 76 -14.03 17.82 2.77
C SER A 76 -15.23 17.77 1.83
N TYR A 77 -15.47 16.60 1.26
CA TYR A 77 -16.67 16.30 0.49
C TYR A 77 -17.00 14.82 0.63
N VAL A 78 -18.25 14.46 0.40
CA VAL A 78 -18.69 13.07 0.35
C VAL A 78 -18.59 12.60 -1.09
N LEU A 79 -17.87 11.50 -1.33
CA LEU A 79 -17.89 10.79 -2.60
C LEU A 79 -18.88 9.64 -2.49
N LYS A 80 -19.83 9.57 -3.41
CA LYS A 80 -20.86 8.51 -3.45
C LYS A 80 -20.74 7.68 -4.71
N ASP A 81 -20.68 6.37 -4.57
CA ASP A 81 -20.84 5.43 -5.67
C ASP A 81 -22.08 4.55 -5.44
N ASP A 82 -22.31 3.56 -6.30
CA ASP A 82 -23.46 2.64 -6.17
C ASP A 82 -23.35 1.72 -4.93
N SER A 83 -22.16 1.63 -4.33
CA SER A 83 -21.85 0.73 -3.23
C SER A 83 -21.88 1.40 -1.85
N GLY A 84 -21.68 2.72 -1.79
CA GLY A 84 -21.67 3.47 -0.55
C GLY A 84 -21.12 4.89 -0.68
N GLU A 85 -20.75 5.44 0.48
CA GLU A 85 -20.27 6.81 0.63
C GLU A 85 -18.95 6.85 1.40
N ALA A 86 -18.09 7.79 1.04
CA ALA A 86 -16.81 8.04 1.68
C ALA A 86 -16.56 9.54 1.84
N THR A 87 -16.28 9.98 3.07
CA THR A 87 -15.86 11.37 3.34
C THR A 87 -14.38 11.52 2.98
N ILE A 88 -14.11 12.35 1.99
CA ILE A 88 -12.76 12.64 1.50
C ILE A 88 -12.31 13.99 2.07
N LEU A 89 -11.15 13.99 2.73
CA LEU A 89 -10.44 15.20 3.12
C LEU A 89 -9.54 15.66 1.98
N THR A 90 -9.55 16.97 1.72
CA THR A 90 -8.75 17.55 0.64
C THR A 90 -8.19 18.90 1.02
N GLU A 91 -6.95 19.15 0.58
CA GLU A 91 -6.32 20.47 0.62
C GLU A 91 -6.51 21.23 -0.69
N ARG A 92 -7.03 20.55 -1.73
CA ARG A 92 -7.25 21.12 -3.06
C ARG A 92 -8.54 21.95 -3.08
N GLU A 93 -8.89 22.48 -4.26
CA GLU A 93 -10.21 23.06 -4.44
C GLU A 93 -11.31 21.99 -4.39
N LEU A 94 -12.45 22.37 -3.82
CA LEU A 94 -13.58 21.45 -3.71
C LEU A 94 -14.14 21.14 -5.11
N PRO A 95 -14.51 19.87 -5.36
CA PRO A 95 -15.15 19.51 -6.62
C PRO A 95 -16.49 20.24 -6.76
N LYS A 96 -17.02 20.34 -7.98
CA LYS A 96 -18.37 20.86 -8.17
C LYS A 96 -19.36 19.87 -7.56
N MET A 97 -20.38 20.40 -6.90
CA MET A 97 -21.42 19.56 -6.35
C MET A 97 -22.16 18.82 -7.47
N ASN A 98 -22.41 17.53 -7.27
CA ASN A 98 -22.98 16.61 -8.25
C ASN A 98 -22.09 16.28 -9.46
N GLU A 99 -20.80 16.60 -9.40
CA GLU A 99 -19.82 16.20 -10.41
C GLU A 99 -19.37 14.75 -10.18
N GLU A 100 -19.31 13.98 -11.27
CA GLU A 100 -18.71 12.65 -11.23
C GLU A 100 -17.19 12.78 -11.41
N ILE A 101 -16.42 12.25 -10.45
CA ILE A 101 -14.96 12.38 -10.41
C ILE A 101 -14.29 11.04 -10.16
N ARG A 102 -13.03 10.93 -10.57
CA ARG A 102 -12.12 9.87 -10.11
C ARG A 102 -11.06 10.47 -9.20
N VAL A 103 -10.84 9.84 -8.06
CA VAL A 103 -9.92 10.37 -7.05
C VAL A 103 -9.08 9.24 -6.47
N LYS A 104 -7.76 9.44 -6.49
CA LYS A 104 -6.82 8.62 -5.75
C LYS A 104 -6.77 9.13 -4.32
N VAL A 105 -7.08 8.25 -3.38
CA VAL A 105 -7.11 8.58 -1.95
C VAL A 105 -6.15 7.68 -1.20
N LYS A 106 -5.62 8.19 -0.10
CA LYS A 106 -4.89 7.42 0.89
C LYS A 106 -5.80 7.13 2.06
N VAL A 107 -5.97 5.85 2.38
CA VAL A 107 -6.74 5.41 3.55
C VAL A 107 -5.88 5.58 4.79
N ARG A 108 -6.46 6.15 5.85
CA ARG A 108 -5.81 6.35 7.15
C ARG A 108 -6.75 5.92 8.25
N ASN A 109 -6.25 5.13 9.18
CA ASN A 109 -6.97 4.77 10.39
C ASN A 109 -6.36 5.51 11.57
N PHE A 110 -7.19 6.06 12.46
CA PHE A 110 -6.70 6.76 13.65
C PHE A 110 -6.00 5.78 14.61
N ALA A 111 -6.58 4.60 14.76
CA ALA A 111 -5.94 3.46 15.42
C ALA A 111 -6.46 2.14 14.84
N ILE A 112 -5.69 1.06 15.04
CA ILE A 112 -6.11 -0.31 14.78
C ILE A 112 -5.91 -1.11 16.07
N ILE A 113 -6.97 -1.69 16.61
CA ILE A 113 -6.95 -2.45 17.86
C ILE A 113 -7.59 -3.81 17.60
N ASN A 114 -6.89 -4.90 17.92
CA ASN A 114 -7.35 -6.28 17.67
C ASN A 114 -7.78 -6.55 16.21
N GLY A 115 -7.18 -5.84 15.25
CA GLY A 115 -7.52 -5.94 13.83
C GLY A 115 -8.73 -5.09 13.40
N GLU A 116 -9.41 -4.44 14.34
CA GLU A 116 -10.49 -3.50 14.05
C GLU A 116 -9.95 -2.08 13.89
N SER A 117 -10.47 -1.37 12.90
CA SER A 117 -10.16 0.03 12.69
C SER A 117 -10.99 0.93 13.60
N LEU A 118 -10.34 1.84 14.30
CA LEU A 118 -10.97 2.98 14.97
C LEU A 118 -10.75 4.24 14.15
N GLY A 119 -11.83 4.78 13.60
CA GLY A 119 -11.84 6.02 12.81
C GLY A 119 -11.09 5.88 11.47
N THR A 120 -11.83 5.68 10.39
CA THR A 120 -11.28 5.66 9.03
C THR A 120 -11.44 7.03 8.38
N THR A 121 -10.37 7.53 7.77
CA THR A 121 -10.35 8.77 7.00
C THR A 121 -9.72 8.53 5.63
N PHE A 122 -10.25 9.18 4.62
CA PHE A 122 -9.71 9.16 3.26
C PHE A 122 -9.11 10.53 2.95
N VAL A 123 -7.82 10.56 2.60
CA VAL A 123 -7.12 11.80 2.25
C VAL A 123 -6.86 11.80 0.75
N GLU A 124 -7.31 12.84 0.05
CA GLU A 124 -7.08 13.00 -1.37
C GLU A 124 -5.59 13.14 -1.68
N VAL A 125 -5.09 12.27 -2.56
CA VAL A 125 -3.74 12.34 -3.11
C VAL A 125 -3.78 13.05 -4.46
N GLU A 126 -4.70 12.64 -5.34
CA GLU A 126 -4.81 13.12 -6.72
C GLU A 126 -6.24 12.98 -7.24
N ARG A 127 -6.68 13.90 -8.10
CA ARG A 127 -8.01 13.88 -8.74
C ARG A 127 -7.88 14.00 -10.25
N HIS A 128 -8.68 13.22 -10.97
CA HIS A 128 -8.70 13.09 -12.42
C HIS A 128 -10.06 13.44 -13.01
#